data_AF-A0A3A1X9Q1-F1
#
_entry.id   AF-A0A3A1X9Q1-F1
#
_cell.length_a   1.000
_cell.length_b   1.000
_cell.length_c   1.000
_cell.angle_alpha   90.00
_cell.angle_beta   90.00
_cell.angle_gamma   90.00
#
_symmetry.space_group_name_H-M   'P 1'
#
loop_
_entity.id
_entity.type
_entity.pdbx_description
1 polymer ?
#
loop_
_entity_poly.entity_id
_entity_poly.type
_entity_poly.pdbx_seq_one_letter_code
_entity_poly.pdbx_strand_id
1 'polypeptide(L)'
;VAQYYHSVVDESQAMEALERVGLKDRAHHLPSQLSGGEQQRVCVARALINCPKLLLADEPTGNLDEKNEQIVLDLFKQLHSQGTTIIVVTHDSLVAQCADREIMLNHGVLVGERWNNEVARKAYEAIGGKPAFTSAHVDESVAQSLQNHEPTKSPKLANLDD
;
A
#
# COMPACT_ATOMS: atom_id res chain seq x y z
N VAL A 1 -21.30 -5.68 -26.94
CA VAL A 1 -20.37 -6.84 -26.87
C VAL A 1 -19.68 -6.77 -25.52
N ALA A 2 -20.24 -7.45 -24.51
CA ALA A 2 -19.70 -7.46 -23.16
C ALA A 2 -18.44 -8.32 -23.16
N GLN A 3 -17.29 -7.70 -22.93
CA GLN A 3 -16.00 -8.37 -22.95
C GLN A 3 -15.89 -9.30 -21.73
N TYR A 4 -15.54 -10.55 -22.03
CA TYR A 4 -15.13 -11.64 -21.14
C TYR A 4 -14.48 -11.16 -19.83
N TYR A 5 -15.15 -11.39 -18.70
CA TYR A 5 -14.50 -11.40 -17.40
C TYR A 5 -13.68 -12.70 -17.30
N HIS A 6 -12.36 -12.56 -17.31
CA HIS A 6 -11.41 -13.65 -17.11
C HIS A 6 -11.39 -14.09 -15.64
N SER A 7 -11.12 -15.39 -15.46
CA SER A 7 -11.05 -16.23 -14.24
C SER A 7 -12.37 -16.56 -13.53
N VAL A 8 -12.95 -17.70 -13.94
CA VAL A 8 -13.72 -18.52 -13.00
C VAL A 8 -12.70 -19.11 -12.04
N VAL A 9 -12.55 -18.48 -10.88
CA VAL A 9 -11.72 -18.98 -9.80
C VAL A 9 -12.30 -20.32 -9.33
N ASP A 10 -11.50 -21.38 -9.36
CA ASP A 10 -11.92 -22.67 -8.81
C ASP A 10 -11.53 -22.82 -7.33
N GLU A 11 -12.08 -23.84 -6.67
CA GLU A 11 -11.84 -24.11 -5.26
C GLU A 11 -10.34 -24.38 -4.97
N SER A 12 -9.62 -24.96 -5.93
CA SER A 12 -8.18 -25.22 -5.79
C SER A 12 -7.39 -23.91 -5.70
N GLN A 13 -7.69 -22.94 -6.57
CA GLN A 13 -7.08 -21.62 -6.55
C GLN A 13 -7.44 -20.84 -5.27
N ALA A 14 -8.67 -20.99 -4.78
CA ALA A 14 -9.07 -20.41 -3.50
C ALA A 14 -8.29 -20.99 -2.33
N MET A 15 -8.06 -22.29 -2.33
CA MET A 15 -7.28 -22.96 -1.30
C MET A 15 -5.81 -22.56 -1.34
N GLU A 16 -5.22 -22.43 -2.52
CA GLU A 16 -3.83 -21.95 -2.70
C GLU A 16 -3.68 -20.49 -2.22
N ALA A 17 -4.65 -19.63 -2.55
CA ALA A 17 -4.64 -18.24 -2.09
C ALA A 17 -4.73 -18.15 -0.55
N LEU A 18 -5.56 -18.99 0.08
CA LEU A 18 -5.64 -19.08 1.54
C LEU A 18 -4.35 -19.64 2.16
N GLU A 19 -3.70 -20.61 1.51
CA GLU A 19 -2.42 -21.16 1.96
C GLU A 19 -1.31 -20.09 1.96
N ARG A 20 -1.25 -19.25 0.91
CA ARG A 20 -0.29 -18.13 0.82
C ARG A 20 -0.41 -17.12 1.96
N VAL A 21 -1.60 -16.98 2.55
CA VAL A 21 -1.83 -16.10 3.70
C VAL A 21 -1.89 -16.84 5.04
N GLY A 22 -1.58 -18.15 5.06
CA GLY A 22 -1.56 -18.96 6.28
C GLY A 22 -2.95 -19.31 6.85
N LEU A 23 -3.98 -19.36 6.01
CA LEU A 23 -5.39 -19.59 6.39
C LEU A 23 -6.02 -20.84 5.78
N LYS A 24 -5.23 -21.77 5.24
CA LYS A 24 -5.71 -23.01 4.62
C LYS A 24 -6.64 -23.79 5.56
N ASP A 25 -6.24 -23.98 6.82
CA ASP A 25 -7.02 -24.70 7.83
C ASP A 25 -8.32 -23.97 8.26
N ARG A 26 -8.46 -22.71 7.84
CA ARG A 26 -9.61 -21.86 8.13
C ARG A 26 -10.58 -21.73 6.96
N ALA A 27 -10.35 -22.42 5.83
CA ALA A 27 -11.11 -22.23 4.59
C ALA A 27 -12.64 -22.34 4.72
N HIS A 28 -13.13 -23.19 5.63
CA HIS A 28 -14.58 -23.38 5.85
C HIS A 28 -15.15 -22.58 7.04
N HIS A 29 -14.33 -21.76 7.72
CA HIS A 29 -14.83 -20.90 8.79
C HIS A 29 -15.61 -19.73 8.21
N LEU A 30 -16.73 -19.38 8.85
CA LEU A 30 -17.50 -18.18 8.51
C LEU A 30 -16.72 -16.93 8.94
N PRO A 31 -16.94 -15.76 8.29
CA PRO A 31 -16.27 -14.51 8.67
C PRO A 31 -16.40 -14.18 10.17
N SER A 32 -17.55 -14.47 10.78
CA SER A 32 -17.80 -14.25 12.22
C SER A 32 -16.98 -15.16 13.15
N GLN A 33 -16.33 -16.19 12.61
CA GLN A 33 -15.49 -17.14 13.35
C GLN A 33 -13.99 -16.85 13.16
N LEU A 34 -13.65 -15.80 12.40
CA LEU A 34 -12.28 -15.36 12.17
C LEU A 34 -11.99 -14.12 13.02
N SER A 35 -10.80 -14.04 13.58
CA SER A 35 -10.27 -12.81 14.18
C SER A 35 -10.16 -11.69 13.14
N GLY A 36 -10.09 -10.43 13.58
CA GLY A 36 -9.97 -9.28 12.68
C GLY A 36 -8.79 -9.41 11.69
N GLY A 37 -7.64 -9.87 12.17
CA GLY A 37 -6.48 -10.08 11.31
C GLY A 37 -6.59 -11.26 10.36
N GLU A 38 -7.28 -12.34 10.76
CA GLU A 38 -7.61 -13.42 9.82
C GLU A 38 -8.57 -12.93 8.72
N GLN A 39 -9.59 -12.13 9.06
CA GLN A 39 -10.50 -11.55 8.06
C GLN A 39 -9.75 -10.65 7.06
N GLN A 40 -8.81 -9.83 7.54
CA GLN A 40 -7.99 -8.98 6.68
C GLN A 40 -7.11 -9.81 5.73
N ARG A 41 -6.51 -10.89 6.22
CA ARG A 41 -5.75 -11.83 5.37
C ARG A 41 -6.64 -12.55 4.34
N VAL A 42 -7.88 -12.90 4.68
CA VAL A 42 -8.85 -13.42 3.69
C VAL A 42 -9.14 -12.36 2.62
N CYS A 43 -9.33 -11.09 3.01
CA CYS A 43 -9.50 -9.99 2.05
C CYS A 43 -8.30 -9.85 1.11
N VAL A 44 -7.07 -9.97 1.63
CA VAL A 44 -5.84 -9.98 0.84
C VAL A 44 -5.84 -11.18 -0.11
N ALA A 45 -6.06 -12.42 0.36
CA ALA A 45 -6.12 -13.60 -0.50
C ALA A 45 -7.16 -13.44 -1.64
N ARG A 46 -8.34 -12.92 -1.31
CA ARG A 46 -9.40 -12.64 -2.29
C ARG A 46 -9.00 -11.60 -3.33
N ALA A 47 -8.26 -10.57 -2.94
CA ALA A 47 -7.78 -9.55 -3.88
C ALA A 47 -6.73 -10.11 -4.86
N LEU A 48 -5.97 -11.12 -4.42
CA LEU A 48 -4.81 -11.64 -5.15
C LEU A 48 -5.12 -12.85 -6.04
N ILE A 49 -6.24 -13.52 -5.80
CA ILE A 49 -6.58 -14.78 -6.46
C ILE A 49 -6.63 -14.68 -7.99
N ASN A 50 -6.91 -13.49 -8.52
CA ASN A 50 -6.98 -13.22 -9.95
C ASN A 50 -5.66 -12.68 -10.55
N CYS A 51 -4.56 -12.72 -9.81
CA CYS A 51 -3.26 -12.19 -10.23
C CYS A 51 -3.39 -10.77 -10.83
N PRO A 52 -3.92 -9.79 -10.08
CA PRO A 52 -4.19 -8.46 -10.61
C PRO A 52 -2.89 -7.78 -11.04
N LYS A 53 -2.93 -7.00 -12.13
CA LYS A 53 -1.78 -6.19 -12.56
C LYS A 53 -1.54 -4.98 -11.63
N LEU A 54 -2.59 -4.54 -10.95
CA LEU A 54 -2.58 -3.41 -10.02
C LEU A 54 -3.35 -3.78 -8.75
N LEU A 55 -2.72 -3.63 -7.60
CA LEU A 55 -3.31 -3.79 -6.28
C LEU A 55 -3.34 -2.43 -5.57
N LEU A 56 -4.54 -2.02 -5.14
CA LEU A 56 -4.74 -0.86 -4.27
C LEU A 56 -5.07 -1.39 -2.87
N ALA A 57 -4.30 -0.97 -1.87
CA ALA A 57 -4.47 -1.43 -0.50
C ALA A 57 -4.59 -0.21 0.43
N ASP A 58 -5.76 -0.07 1.07
CA ASP A 58 -6.03 1.00 2.03
C ASP A 58 -5.86 0.47 3.45
N GLU A 59 -4.83 0.94 4.14
CA GLU A 59 -4.42 0.51 5.49
C GLU A 59 -4.44 -1.02 5.68
N PRO A 60 -3.71 -1.79 4.86
CA PRO A 60 -3.79 -3.26 4.83
C PRO A 60 -3.21 -3.95 6.08
N THR A 61 -2.57 -3.21 6.98
CA THR A 61 -1.94 -3.71 8.20
C THR A 61 -2.54 -3.15 9.50
N GLY A 62 -3.38 -2.11 9.45
CA GLY A 62 -3.76 -1.32 10.64
C GLY A 62 -4.51 -2.06 11.78
N ASN A 63 -4.92 -3.32 11.58
CA ASN A 63 -5.56 -4.17 12.59
C ASN A 63 -4.83 -5.51 12.81
N LEU A 64 -3.59 -5.63 12.35
CA LEU A 64 -2.79 -6.84 12.47
C LEU A 64 -1.80 -6.74 13.65
N ASP A 65 -1.40 -7.89 14.19
CA ASP A 65 -0.21 -7.97 15.03
C ASP A 65 1.05 -7.98 14.17
N GLU A 66 2.20 -7.66 14.76
CA GLU A 66 3.51 -7.55 14.09
C GLU A 66 3.84 -8.78 13.21
N LYS A 67 3.50 -9.99 13.69
CA LYS A 67 3.75 -11.23 12.93
C LYS A 67 2.87 -11.31 11.68
N ASN A 68 1.59 -10.96 11.80
CA ASN A 68 0.65 -10.98 10.68
C ASN A 68 0.88 -9.84 9.69
N GLU A 69 1.33 -8.67 10.16
CA GLU A 69 1.78 -7.56 9.31
C GLU A 69 2.91 -8.01 8.40
N GLN A 70 3.94 -8.66 8.96
CA GLN A 70 5.08 -9.14 8.19
C GLN A 70 4.65 -10.11 7.08
N ILE A 71 3.71 -11.02 7.36
CA ILE A 71 3.16 -11.96 6.36
C ILE A 71 2.53 -11.20 5.18
N VAL A 72 1.76 -10.14 5.46
CA VAL A 72 1.11 -9.35 4.41
C VAL A 72 2.14 -8.56 3.60
N LEU A 73 3.13 -7.95 4.26
CA LEU A 73 4.19 -7.20 3.58
C LEU A 73 5.07 -8.10 2.71
N ASP A 74 5.43 -9.29 3.18
CA ASP A 74 6.20 -10.26 2.41
C ASP A 74 5.43 -10.73 1.17
N LEU A 75 4.11 -10.91 1.30
CA LEU A 75 3.25 -11.22 0.18
C LEU A 75 3.21 -10.09 -0.85
N PHE A 76 3.12 -8.83 -0.42
CA PHE A 76 3.20 -7.68 -1.33
C PHE A 76 4.55 -7.62 -2.04
N LYS A 77 5.67 -7.83 -1.34
CA LYS A 77 7.00 -7.89 -1.96
C LYS A 77 7.09 -8.99 -3.01
N GLN A 78 6.58 -10.18 -2.72
CA GLN A 78 6.53 -11.29 -3.66
C GLN A 78 5.73 -10.93 -4.92
N LEU A 79 4.53 -10.40 -4.77
CA LEU A 79 3.70 -9.99 -5.90
C LEU A 79 4.34 -8.89 -6.74
N HIS A 80 4.98 -7.93 -6.08
CA HIS A 80 5.70 -6.86 -6.75
C HIS A 80 6.85 -7.41 -7.60
N SER A 81 7.63 -8.36 -7.06
CA SER A 81 8.68 -9.05 -7.82
C SER A 81 8.16 -9.86 -9.01
N GLN A 82 6.87 -10.25 -8.98
CA GLN A 82 6.20 -10.93 -10.09
C GLN A 82 5.63 -9.96 -11.14
N GLY A 83 5.81 -8.64 -10.95
CA GLY A 83 5.38 -7.60 -11.88
C GLY A 83 4.03 -6.95 -11.52
N THR A 84 3.47 -7.23 -10.35
CA THR A 84 2.27 -6.54 -9.86
C THR A 84 2.63 -5.13 -9.41
N THR A 85 1.90 -4.12 -9.87
CA THR A 85 1.99 -2.76 -9.31
C THR A 85 1.18 -2.71 -8.03
N ILE A 86 1.76 -2.18 -6.94
CA ILE A 86 1.08 -2.09 -5.65
C ILE A 86 1.11 -0.64 -5.19
N ILE A 87 -0.04 -0.12 -4.80
CA ILE A 87 -0.19 1.17 -4.14
C ILE A 87 -0.79 0.91 -2.76
N VAL A 88 -0.03 1.27 -1.73
CA VAL A 88 -0.46 1.16 -0.33
C VAL A 88 -0.70 2.56 0.21
N VAL A 89 -1.88 2.79 0.77
CA VAL A 89 -2.16 3.94 1.62
C VAL A 89 -1.90 3.49 3.05
N THR A 90 -0.98 4.17 3.74
CA THR A 90 -0.67 3.87 5.13
C THR A 90 -0.16 5.08 5.89
N HIS A 91 -0.43 5.12 7.20
CA HIS A 91 0.21 6.01 8.16
C HIS A 91 1.44 5.39 8.85
N ASP A 92 1.74 4.11 8.61
CA ASP A 92 2.90 3.44 9.17
C ASP A 92 4.17 3.74 8.35
N SER A 93 5.11 4.44 8.98
CA SER A 93 6.41 4.77 8.38
C SER A 93 7.26 3.55 8.03
N LEU A 94 7.14 2.43 8.74
CA LEU A 94 7.90 1.20 8.46
C LEU A 94 7.39 0.52 7.19
N VAL A 95 6.06 0.48 7.02
CA VAL A 95 5.42 0.00 5.79
C VAL A 95 5.80 0.89 4.62
N ALA A 96 5.75 2.21 4.79
CA ALA A 96 6.13 3.17 3.75
C ALA A 96 7.59 2.98 3.29
N GLN A 97 8.52 2.76 4.23
CA GLN A 97 9.93 2.49 3.93
C GLN A 97 10.17 1.21 3.13
N CYS A 98 9.24 0.25 3.15
CA CYS A 98 9.33 -0.96 2.36
C CYS A 98 8.99 -0.75 0.87
N ALA A 99 8.36 0.37 0.51
CA ALA A 99 8.00 0.68 -0.87
C ALA A 99 9.17 1.28 -1.65
N ASP A 100 9.22 1.11 -2.97
CA ASP A 100 10.25 1.73 -3.82
C ASP A 100 10.17 3.26 -3.84
N ARG A 101 8.95 3.79 -3.71
CA ARG A 101 8.62 5.21 -3.80
C ARG A 101 7.53 5.55 -2.80
N GLU A 102 7.73 6.63 -2.08
CA GLU A 102 6.79 7.19 -1.11
C GLU A 102 6.27 8.54 -1.58
N ILE A 103 4.97 8.74 -1.43
CA ILE A 103 4.24 9.94 -1.81
C ILE A 103 3.53 10.43 -0.56
N MET A 104 3.90 11.63 -0.09
CA MET A 104 3.38 12.20 1.14
C MET A 104 2.26 13.16 0.83
N LEU A 105 1.07 12.88 1.35
CA LEU A 105 -0.12 13.71 1.21
C LEU A 105 -0.47 14.33 2.56
N ASN A 106 -0.85 15.62 2.54
CA ASN A 106 -1.40 16.32 3.70
C ASN A 106 -2.62 17.14 3.25
N HIS A 107 -3.79 16.90 3.86
CA HIS A 107 -5.05 17.55 3.51
C HIS A 107 -5.36 17.57 2.00
N GLY A 108 -5.09 16.47 1.30
CA GLY A 108 -5.32 16.35 -0.15
C GLY A 108 -4.26 17.03 -1.02
N VAL A 109 -3.22 17.62 -0.43
CA VAL A 109 -2.10 18.25 -1.14
C VAL A 109 -0.87 17.33 -1.08
N LEU A 110 -0.19 17.20 -2.21
CA LEU A 110 1.11 16.55 -2.27
C LEU A 110 2.17 17.44 -1.62
N VAL A 111 2.72 16.98 -0.50
CA VAL A 111 3.69 17.73 0.30
C VAL A 111 5.10 17.18 0.23
N GLY A 112 5.29 15.98 -0.33
CA GLY A 112 6.62 15.41 -0.49
C GLY A 112 6.64 14.13 -1.30
N GLU A 113 7.85 13.75 -1.70
CA GLU A 113 8.16 12.51 -2.38
C GLU A 113 9.51 12.00 -1.89
N ARG A 114 9.64 10.68 -1.68
CA ARG A 114 10.90 10.01 -1.38
C ARG A 114 11.03 8.75 -2.22
N TRP A 115 12.24 8.47 -2.69
CA TRP A 115 12.57 7.20 -3.34
C TRP A 115 13.43 6.38 -2.39
N ASN A 116 13.00 5.16 -2.08
CA ASN A 116 13.78 4.22 -1.28
C ASN A 116 14.57 3.24 -2.18
N ASN A 117 14.19 3.15 -3.46
CA ASN A 117 14.87 2.31 -4.45
C ASN A 117 15.40 3.15 -5.62
N GLU A 118 16.72 3.35 -5.62
CA GLU A 118 17.42 4.15 -6.63
C GLU A 118 17.39 3.51 -8.03
N VAL A 119 17.34 2.18 -8.10
CA VAL A 119 17.23 1.47 -9.39
C VAL A 119 15.85 1.72 -10.01
N ALA A 120 14.79 1.61 -9.20
CA ALA A 120 13.42 1.90 -9.63
C ALA A 120 13.27 3.37 -10.07
N ARG A 121 13.87 4.30 -9.33
CA ARG A 121 13.91 5.73 -9.68
C ARG A 121 14.52 5.96 -11.05
N LYS A 122 15.73 5.44 -11.29
CA LYS A 122 16.41 5.62 -12.58
C LYS A 122 15.63 5.00 -13.74
N ALA A 123 15.02 3.84 -13.54
CA ALA A 123 14.17 3.21 -14.54
C ALA A 123 12.95 4.09 -14.88
N TYR A 124 12.32 4.69 -13.86
CA TYR A 124 11.20 5.62 -14.03
C TYR A 124 11.60 6.89 -14.80
N GLU A 125 12.73 7.51 -14.44
CA GLU A 125 13.25 8.70 -15.13
C GLU A 125 13.66 8.39 -16.58
N ALA A 126 14.25 7.22 -16.84
CA ALA A 126 14.69 6.79 -18.16
C ALA A 126 13.52 6.64 -19.16
N ILE A 127 12.32 6.28 -18.68
CA ILE A 127 11.11 6.23 -19.51
C ILE A 127 10.37 7.58 -19.60
N GLY A 128 10.99 8.67 -19.13
CA GLY A 128 10.43 10.02 -19.15
C GLY A 128 9.54 10.36 -17.95
N GLY A 129 9.56 9.53 -16.90
CA GLY A 129 8.91 9.81 -15.64
C GLY A 129 9.42 11.11 -14.99
N LYS A 130 8.53 11.83 -14.32
CA LYS A 130 8.85 13.08 -13.63
C LYS A 130 8.53 12.95 -12.14
N PRO A 131 9.32 13.56 -11.25
CA PRO A 131 8.96 13.64 -9.83
C PRO A 131 7.52 14.14 -9.70
N ALA A 132 6.75 13.50 -8.83
CA ALA A 132 5.41 13.96 -8.48
C ALA A 132 5.51 15.27 -7.69
N PHE A 133 6.57 15.43 -6.90
CA PHE A 133 6.79 16.59 -6.08
C PHE A 133 8.05 17.35 -6.50
N THR A 134 7.92 18.67 -6.70
CA THR A 134 9.04 19.59 -6.84
C THR A 134 8.92 20.67 -5.77
N SER A 135 9.99 20.91 -5.02
CA SER A 135 10.05 21.89 -3.91
C SER A 135 9.72 23.34 -4.30
N ALA A 136 9.51 23.62 -5.59
CA ALA A 136 9.05 24.92 -6.09
C ALA A 136 7.66 25.36 -5.58
N HIS A 137 6.88 24.47 -4.95
CA HIS A 137 5.48 24.73 -4.56
C HIS A 137 5.16 24.54 -3.07
N VAL A 138 6.16 24.54 -2.17
CA VAL A 138 5.90 24.32 -0.74
C VAL A 138 6.46 25.43 0.14
N ASP A 139 5.58 25.96 0.98
CA ASP A 139 5.91 26.85 2.10
C ASP A 139 7.01 26.24 2.97
N GLU A 140 8.05 27.02 3.28
CA GLU A 140 9.25 26.58 4.03
C GLU A 140 8.94 25.86 5.35
N SER A 141 7.76 26.11 5.93
CA SER A 141 7.29 25.46 7.17
C SER A 141 7.04 23.94 7.05
N VAL A 142 6.70 23.43 5.87
CA VAL A 142 6.42 21.99 5.65
C VAL A 142 7.71 21.21 5.38
N ALA A 143 8.70 21.84 4.75
CA ALA A 143 10.02 21.24 4.50
C ALA A 143 10.75 20.86 5.80
N GLN A 144 10.53 21.62 6.88
CA GLN A 144 11.13 21.36 8.20
C GLN A 144 10.46 20.24 8.99
N SER A 145 9.18 19.94 8.75
CA SER A 145 8.49 18.80 9.36
C SER A 145 8.90 17.46 8.73
N LEU A 146 9.25 17.47 7.44
CA LEU A 146 9.71 16.30 6.69
C LEU A 146 11.07 15.78 7.14
N GLN A 147 11.94 16.64 7.69
CA GLN A 147 13.24 16.23 8.26
C GLN A 147 13.13 15.58 9.63
N ASN A 148 12.00 15.74 10.34
CA ASN A 148 11.86 15.38 11.75
C ASN A 148 10.95 14.19 12.03
N HIS A 149 10.46 13.46 11.01
CA HIS A 149 9.60 12.28 11.17
C HIS A 149 8.36 12.51 12.07
N GLU A 150 7.77 13.72 12.10
CA GLU A 150 6.50 13.98 12.81
C GLU A 150 5.38 14.34 11.81
N PRO A 151 4.52 13.38 11.42
CA PRO A 151 3.48 13.60 10.40
C PRO A 151 2.24 14.36 10.90
N THR A 152 2.16 14.78 12.17
CA THR A 152 0.89 15.24 12.79
C THR A 152 0.82 16.70 13.23
N LYS A 153 1.84 17.53 13.00
CA LYS A 153 1.71 18.97 13.29
C LYS A 153 1.09 19.71 12.11
N SER A 154 -0.20 20.02 12.23
CA SER A 154 -0.91 20.94 11.34
C SER A 154 -0.20 22.30 11.29
N PRO A 155 0.00 22.92 10.11
CA PRO A 155 0.39 24.32 10.05
C PRO A 155 -0.77 25.16 10.59
N LYS A 156 -0.49 26.06 11.53
CA LYS A 156 -1.47 27.08 11.94
C LYS A 156 -1.73 27.96 10.73
N LEU A 157 -2.94 27.92 10.17
CA LEU A 157 -3.40 28.95 9.27
C LEU A 157 -3.34 30.29 10.01
N ALA A 158 -2.58 31.24 9.48
CA ALA A 158 -2.69 32.63 9.88
C ALA A 158 -4.09 33.10 9.48
N ASN A 159 -4.89 33.50 10.46
CA ASN A 159 -6.20 34.11 10.25
C ASN A 159 -6.02 35.34 9.34
N LEU A 160 -6.68 35.31 8.19
CA LEU A 160 -7.02 36.48 7.40
C LEU A 160 -8.46 36.83 7.78
N ASP A 161 -8.62 37.76 8.73
CA ASP A 161 -9.85 38.51 8.94
C ASP A 161 -9.45 39.99 9.15
N ASP A 162 -9.92 40.83 8.21
CA ASP A 162 -10.11 42.30 8.16
C ASP A 162 -9.12 43.27 8.83
#